data_AF-A0A9E6CL30-F1
#
_entry.id   AF-A0A9E6CL30-F1
#
_cell.length_a   1.000
_cell.length_b   1.000
_cell.length_c   1.000
_cell.angle_alpha   90.00
_cell.angle_beta   90.00
_cell.angle_gamma   90.00
#
_symmetry.space_group_name_H-M   'P 1'
#
loop_
_entity.id
_entity.type
_entity.pdbx_description
1 polymer ?
#
loop_
_entity_poly.entity_id
_entity_poly.type
_entity_poly.pdbx_seq_one_letter_code
_entity_poly.pdbx_strand_id
1 'polypeptide(L)'
;MNRFIFISNEGYTYQPNSNTDIPDIENSQVIGFSSGKDEVEALNNLLEENKYIKETSFDQIISYQLSSDSERSKKYFYLSEEK
;
A
#
# COMPACT_ATOMS: atom_id res chain seq x y z
N MET A 1 9.07 17.08 6.35
CA MET A 1 8.37 15.83 6.67
C MET A 1 8.69 14.83 5.60
N ASN A 2 9.01 13.61 6.01
CA ASN A 2 9.29 12.48 5.16
C ASN A 2 7.97 11.84 4.73
N ARG A 3 7.94 11.27 3.52
CA ARG A 3 6.78 10.54 3.00
C ARG A 3 7.05 9.05 3.09
N PHE A 4 6.03 8.29 3.44
CA PHE A 4 6.11 6.85 3.61
C PHE A 4 5.00 6.15 2.83
N ILE A 5 5.29 4.95 2.37
CA ILE A 5 4.30 3.97 1.92
C ILE A 5 4.23 2.85 2.94
N PHE A 6 3.01 2.43 3.28
CA PHE A 6 2.74 1.34 4.19
C PHE A 6 2.14 0.18 3.40
N ILE A 7 2.71 -1.01 3.57
CA ILE A 7 2.40 -2.20 2.78
C ILE A 7 2.21 -3.38 3.73
N SER A 8 1.25 -4.26 3.47
CA SER A 8 1.17 -5.58 4.09
C SER A 8 1.42 -6.68 3.07
N ASN A 9 2.10 -7.76 3.46
CA ASN A 9 2.28 -8.95 2.64
C ASN A 9 1.15 -9.98 2.80
N GLU A 10 0.17 -9.70 3.65
CA GLU A 10 -0.95 -10.59 3.96
C GLU A 10 -2.13 -10.40 2.98
N GLY A 11 -1.82 -9.88 1.79
CA GLY A 11 -2.80 -9.51 0.77
C GLY A 11 -3.10 -10.64 -0.20
N TYR A 12 -4.37 -10.76 -0.55
CA TYR A 12 -4.86 -11.65 -1.60
C TYR A 12 -5.64 -10.84 -2.63
N THR A 13 -5.56 -11.22 -3.90
CA THR A 13 -6.36 -10.61 -4.96
C THR A 13 -7.27 -11.64 -5.60
N TYR A 14 -8.55 -11.27 -5.71
CA TYR A 14 -9.58 -12.01 -6.43
C TYR A 14 -9.91 -11.26 -7.72
N GLN A 15 -9.83 -11.93 -8.86
CA GLN A 15 -10.15 -11.35 -10.16
C GLN A 15 -11.64 -10.98 -10.23
N PRO A 16 -11.99 -9.88 -10.93
CA PRO A 16 -13.38 -9.56 -11.19
C PRO A 16 -14.11 -10.76 -11.82
N ASN A 17 -15.26 -11.13 -11.26
CA ASN A 17 -16.09 -12.28 -11.65
C ASN A 17 -15.50 -13.66 -11.34
N SER A 18 -14.48 -13.76 -10.48
CA SER A 18 -14.08 -15.05 -9.90
C SER A 18 -15.21 -15.58 -9.01
N ASN A 19 -15.64 -16.83 -9.25
CA ASN A 19 -16.67 -17.51 -8.46
C ASN A 19 -16.06 -18.49 -7.44
N THR A 20 -14.74 -18.45 -7.25
CA THR A 20 -14.02 -19.34 -6.34
C THR A 20 -13.56 -18.57 -5.10
N ASP A 21 -13.63 -19.22 -3.94
CA ASP A 21 -13.11 -18.68 -2.67
C ASP A 21 -11.57 -18.74 -2.60
N ILE A 22 -10.94 -19.34 -3.62
CA ILE A 22 -9.48 -19.41 -3.78
C ILE A 22 -8.99 -18.13 -4.45
N PRO A 23 -8.02 -17.41 -3.85
CA PRO A 23 -7.46 -16.20 -4.45
C PRO A 23 -6.64 -16.52 -5.69
N ASP A 24 -6.67 -15.62 -6.67
CA ASP A 24 -5.95 -15.79 -7.94
C ASP A 24 -4.44 -15.60 -7.76
N ILE A 25 -4.03 -14.66 -6.90
CA ILE A 25 -2.64 -14.40 -6.54
C ILE A 25 -2.50 -13.91 -5.09
N GLU A 26 -1.39 -14.28 -4.47
CA GLU A 26 -0.85 -13.61 -3.27
C GLU A 26 -0.13 -12.33 -3.71
N ASN A 27 -0.37 -11.23 -3.00
CA ASN A 27 0.31 -9.97 -3.30
C ASN A 27 0.51 -9.10 -2.06
N SER A 28 1.49 -8.20 -2.16
CA SER A 28 1.61 -7.13 -1.20
C SER A 28 0.54 -6.07 -1.47
N GLN A 29 -0.25 -5.74 -0.47
CA GLN A 29 -1.28 -4.70 -0.53
C GLN A 29 -0.75 -3.38 0.03
N VAL A 30 -0.97 -2.30 -0.72
CA VAL A 30 -0.69 -0.95 -0.23
C VAL A 30 -1.80 -0.55 0.73
N ILE A 31 -1.44 -0.34 2.00
CA ILE A 31 -2.35 0.11 3.05
C ILE A 31 -2.59 1.61 2.93
N GLY A 32 -1.56 2.37 2.57
CA GLY A 32 -1.69 3.79 2.32
C GLY A 32 -0.37 4.53 2.27
N PHE A 33 -0.49 5.84 2.08
CA PHE A 33 0.63 6.78 2.08
C PHE A 33 0.38 7.82 3.17
N SER A 34 1.41 8.15 3.94
CA SER A 34 1.32 9.24 4.91
C SER A 34 2.67 9.91 5.11
N SER A 35 2.69 11.02 5.85
CA SER A 35 3.88 11.82 6.11
C SER A 35 4.09 12.05 7.60
N GLY A 36 5.35 12.12 8.02
CA GLY A 36 5.75 12.34 9.41
C GLY A 36 7.22 12.77 9.50
N LYS A 37 7.72 13.06 10.69
CA LYS A 37 9.17 13.22 10.91
C LYS A 37 9.87 11.87 10.76
N ASP A 38 9.23 10.82 11.26
CA ASP A 38 9.65 9.42 11.19
C ASP A 38 8.46 8.52 10.81
N GLU A 39 8.72 7.23 10.67
CA GLU A 39 7.77 6.19 10.30
C GLU A 39 6.65 6.00 11.35
N VAL A 40 6.94 6.28 12.63
CA VAL A 40 5.99 6.13 13.73
C VAL A 40 4.96 7.25 13.69
N GLU A 41 5.40 8.50 13.54
CA GLU A 41 4.51 9.65 13.35
C GLU A 41 3.67 9.48 12.08
N ALA A 42 4.28 9.05 10.97
CA ALA A 42 3.57 8.81 9.73
C ALA A 42 2.52 7.70 9.85
N LEU A 43 2.80 6.62 10.59
CA LEU A 43 1.83 5.55 10.82
C LEU A 43 0.65 6.05 11.67
N ASN A 44 0.92 6.79 12.74
CA ASN A 44 -0.14 7.36 13.58
C ASN A 44 -1.06 8.27 12.76
N ASN A 45 -0.48 9.16 11.94
CA ASN A 45 -1.25 10.02 11.03
C ASN A 45 -2.11 9.18 10.07
N LEU A 46 -1.55 8.14 9.46
CA LEU A 46 -2.30 7.23 8.57
C LEU A 46 -3.50 6.61 9.29
N LEU A 47 -3.31 6.12 10.51
CA LEU A 47 -4.34 5.45 11.32
C LEU A 47 -5.43 6.40 11.84
N GLU A 48 -5.11 7.68 12.05
CA GLU A 48 -6.09 8.70 12.40
C GLU A 48 -6.98 9.07 11.21
N GLU A 49 -6.39 9.19 10.02
CA GLU A 49 -7.09 9.50 8.77
C GLU A 49 -7.92 8.31 8.26
N ASN A 50 -7.44 7.09 8.46
CA ASN A 50 -8.00 5.86 7.90
C ASN A 50 -8.33 4.85 9.01
N LYS A 51 -9.38 5.14 9.77
CA LYS A 51 -9.78 4.32 10.93
C LYS A 51 -10.04 2.85 10.59
N TYR A 52 -10.51 2.56 9.38
CA TYR A 52 -10.79 1.20 8.90
C TYR A 52 -9.55 0.30 8.92
N ILE A 53 -8.32 0.85 8.86
CA ILE A 53 -7.09 0.05 8.91
C ILE A 53 -7.04 -0.77 10.21
N LYS A 54 -7.53 -0.20 11.32
CA LYS A 54 -7.58 -0.90 12.61
C LYS A 54 -8.65 -2.00 12.67
N GLU A 55 -9.55 -2.04 11.71
CA GLU A 55 -10.62 -3.05 11.58
C GLU A 55 -10.20 -4.20 10.66
N THR A 56 -9.06 -4.07 9.97
CA THR A 56 -8.49 -5.14 9.15
C THR A 56 -7.93 -6.26 10.02
N SER A 57 -7.78 -7.44 9.43
CA SER A 57 -7.15 -8.60 10.08
C SER A 57 -5.64 -8.69 9.81
N PHE A 58 -4.99 -7.61 9.35
CA PHE A 58 -3.55 -7.63 9.08
C PHE A 58 -2.77 -7.66 10.40
N ASP A 59 -1.84 -8.60 10.52
CA ASP A 59 -0.97 -8.73 11.68
C ASP A 59 0.26 -7.81 11.57
N GLN A 60 0.74 -7.54 10.35
CA GLN A 60 1.96 -6.80 10.09
C GLN A 60 1.81 -5.75 8.97
N ILE A 61 2.42 -4.59 9.23
CA ILE A 61 2.56 -3.49 8.26
C ILE A 61 4.04 -3.14 8.14
N ILE A 62 4.54 -3.11 6.92
CA ILE A 62 5.89 -2.70 6.55
C ILE A 62 5.86 -1.24 6.12
N SER A 63 6.81 -0.44 6.61
CA SER A 63 6.98 0.95 6.21
C SER A 63 8.22 1.12 5.33
N TYR A 64 8.07 1.86 4.23
CA TYR A 64 9.19 2.31 3.41
C TYR A 64 9.15 3.84 3.27
N GLN A 65 10.27 4.48 3.57
CA GLN A 65 10.44 5.90 3.28
C GLN A 65 10.62 6.10 1.78
N LEU A 66 9.82 7.00 1.20
CA LEU A 66 9.93 7.41 -0.20
C LEU A 66 11.07 8.43 -0.35
N SER A 67 11.75 8.38 -1.49
CA SER A 67 12.74 9.41 -1.84
C SER A 67 12.09 10.79 -1.91
N SER A 68 12.86 11.84 -1.63
CA SER A 68 12.38 13.23 -1.70
C SER A 68 11.83 13.62 -3.06
N ASP A 69 12.34 12.98 -4.13
CA ASP A 69 11.93 13.25 -5.51
C ASP A 69 10.90 12.24 -6.05
N SER A 70 10.31 11.38 -5.20
CA SER A 70 9.47 10.26 -5.63
C SER A 70 8.35 10.63 -6.59
N GLU A 71 7.73 11.81 -6.41
CA GLU A 71 6.69 12.31 -7.32
C GLU A 71 7.26 12.73 -8.68
N ARG A 72 8.41 13.39 -8.68
CA ARG A 72 9.07 13.85 -9.90
C ARG A 72 9.67 12.69 -10.69
N SER A 73 10.15 11.67 -9.99
CA SER A 73 10.76 10.48 -10.59
C SER A 73 9.77 9.40 -10.97
N LYS A 74 8.46 9.62 -10.79
CA LYS A 74 7.42 8.63 -11.08
C LYS A 74 7.42 8.30 -12.58
N LYS A 75 7.48 7.00 -12.90
CA LYS A 75 7.37 6.48 -14.27
C LYS A 75 6.24 5.47 -14.34
N TYR A 76 5.52 5.49 -15.45
CA TYR A 76 4.47 4.52 -15.74
C TYR A 76 4.99 3.53 -16.77
N PHE A 77 4.82 2.25 -16.50
CA PHE A 77 5.12 1.16 -17.41
C PHE A 77 3.80 0.48 -17.78
N TYR A 78 3.67 0.13 -19.05
CA TYR A 78 2.50 -0.55 -19.58
C TYR A 78 2.95 -1.93 -20.08
N LEU A 79 2.21 -2.98 -19.72
CA LEU A 79 2.56 -4.37 -20.05
C LEU A 79 2.09 -4.79 -21.44
N SER A 80 1.19 -4.03 -22.06
CA SER A 80 0.80 -4.19 -23.45
C SER A 80 1.56 -3.20 -24.32
N GLU A 81 2.11 -3.66 -25.45
CA GLU A 81 2.49 -2.75 -26.52
C GLU A 81 1.20 -2.13 -27.10
N GLU A 82 1.06 -0.82 -26.85
CA GLU A 82 0.13 0.13 -27.49
C GLU A 82 -1.36 0.15 -27.11
N LYS A 83 -1.86 1.38 -27.03
CA LYS A 83 -2.63 1.90 -28.16
C LYS A 83 -1.90 3.08 -28.79
#